data_AF-A0AAX0B6D8-F1
#
_entry.id   AF-A0AAX0B6D8-F1
#
_cell.length_a   1.000
_cell.length_b   1.000
_cell.length_c   1.000
_cell.angle_alpha   90.00
_cell.angle_beta   90.00
_cell.angle_gamma   90.00
#
_symmetry.space_group_name_H-M   'P 1'
#
loop_
_entity.id
_entity.type
_entity.pdbx_description
1 polymer ?
#
loop_
_entity_poly.entity_id
_entity_poly.type
_entity_poly.pdbx_seq_one_letter_code
_entity_poly.pdbx_strand_id
1 'polypeptide(L)'
;MKILKINNEQFKADKIIKNQTDILGQNLNGNEVFAFRGISDFAGFTVIKEDGEGCDFDTLEPTIADLQTQIFKLTTQLINGGAL
;
A
#
# COMPACT_ATOMS: atom_id res chain seq x y z
N MET A 1 15.10 -4.63 2.99
CA MET A 1 14.34 -5.36 1.95
C MET A 1 13.36 -6.31 2.63
N LYS A 2 12.17 -6.51 2.05
CA LYS A 2 11.13 -7.40 2.57
C LYS A 2 10.84 -8.53 1.58
N ILE A 3 10.23 -9.60 2.07
CA ILE A 3 9.89 -10.79 1.29
C ILE A 3 8.41 -11.12 1.50
N LEU A 4 7.64 -11.16 0.42
CA LEU A 4 6.29 -11.71 0.41
C LEU A 4 6.38 -13.23 0.19
N LYS A 5 5.74 -14.01 1.05
CA LYS A 5 5.60 -15.46 0.96
C LYS A 5 4.17 -15.82 0.62
N ILE A 6 4.00 -16.71 -0.37
CA ILE A 6 2.71 -17.30 -0.74
C ILE A 6 2.98 -18.65 -1.42
N ASN A 7 2.26 -19.72 -1.04
CA ASN A 7 2.35 -21.04 -1.70
C ASN A 7 3.78 -21.56 -1.97
N ASN A 8 4.69 -21.41 -1.00
CA ASN A 8 6.13 -21.72 -1.09
C ASN A 8 6.96 -20.85 -2.05
N GLU A 9 6.35 -19.86 -2.70
CA GLU A 9 7.05 -18.85 -3.50
C GLU A 9 7.46 -17.65 -2.64
N GLN A 10 8.50 -16.95 -3.09
CA GLN A 10 9.05 -15.79 -2.40
C GLN A 10 9.30 -14.65 -3.38
N PHE A 11 8.78 -13.47 -3.06
CA PHE A 11 8.91 -12.26 -3.88
C PHE A 11 9.58 -11.15 -3.06
N LYS A 12 10.68 -10.61 -3.56
CA LYS A 12 11.47 -9.59 -2.86
C LYS A 12 11.13 -8.19 -3.36
N ALA A 13 11.01 -7.25 -2.44
CA ALA A 13 10.82 -5.83 -2.74
C ALA A 13 11.37 -4.95 -1.60
N ASP A 14 11.60 -3.68 -1.87
CA ASP A 14 11.95 -2.71 -0.83
C ASP A 14 10.73 -2.32 0.01
N LYS A 15 9.58 -2.14 -0.66
CA LYS A 15 8.25 -1.92 -0.03
C LYS A 15 7.26 -2.95 -0.55
N ILE A 16 6.40 -3.46 0.33
CA ILE A 16 5.30 -4.37 -0.03
C ILE A 16 4.01 -3.78 0.51
N ILE A 17 3.20 -3.24 -0.38
CA ILE A 17 2.02 -2.46 -0.04
C ILE A 17 0.77 -3.29 -0.36
N LYS A 18 -0.17 -3.33 0.58
CA LYS A 18 -1.47 -3.98 0.40
C LYS A 18 -2.55 -2.90 0.27
N ASN A 19 -3.38 -3.01 -0.75
CA ASN A 19 -4.61 -2.22 -0.89
C ASN A 19 -5.85 -3.14 -0.72
N GLN A 20 -7.03 -2.68 -1.13
CA GLN A 20 -8.28 -3.44 -0.99
C GLN A 20 -8.30 -4.77 -1.75
N THR A 21 -7.67 -4.84 -2.92
CA THR A 21 -7.72 -6.02 -3.81
C THR A 21 -6.36 -6.47 -4.31
N ASP A 22 -5.28 -5.77 -3.96
CA ASP A 22 -3.97 -5.95 -4.57
C ASP A 22 -2.85 -5.95 -3.53
N ILE A 23 -1.76 -6.62 -3.87
CA ILE A 23 -0.46 -6.50 -3.21
C ILE A 23 0.56 -6.05 -4.25
N LEU A 24 1.29 -4.98 -3.95
CA LEU A 24 2.28 -4.37 -4.82
C LEU A 24 3.66 -4.42 -4.15
N GLY A 25 4.63 -5.03 -4.82
CA GLY A 25 6.04 -4.93 -4.47
C GLY A 25 6.69 -3.80 -5.24
N GLN A 26 7.39 -2.90 -4.55
CA GLN A 26 8.11 -1.77 -5.15
C GLN A 26 9.58 -1.76 -4.74
N ASN A 27 10.45 -1.27 -5.63
CA ASN A 27 11.83 -0.95 -5.27
C ASN A 27 11.95 0.46 -4.64
N LEU A 28 13.15 0.85 -4.21
CA LEU A 28 13.42 2.18 -3.63
C LEU A 28 13.05 3.36 -4.55
N ASN A 29 12.99 3.15 -5.87
CA ASN A 29 12.59 4.16 -6.84
C ASN A 29 11.06 4.24 -7.04
N GLY A 30 10.29 3.42 -6.33
CA GLY A 30 8.83 3.33 -6.47
C GLY A 30 8.37 2.52 -7.67
N ASN A 31 9.29 1.87 -8.41
CA ASN A 31 8.91 1.05 -9.55
C ASN A 31 8.36 -0.30 -9.07
N GLU A 32 7.26 -0.74 -9.69
CA GLU A 32 6.66 -2.05 -9.45
C GLU A 32 7.65 -3.16 -9.87
N VAL A 33 7.95 -4.06 -8.95
CA VAL A 33 8.77 -5.26 -9.20
C VAL A 33 7.92 -6.52 -9.32
N PHE A 34 6.79 -6.56 -8.61
CA PHE A 34 5.76 -7.59 -8.75
C PHE A 34 4.41 -7.02 -8.32
N ALA A 35 3.33 -7.62 -8.81
CA ALA A 35 1.98 -7.30 -8.39
C ALA A 35 1.08 -8.53 -8.41
N PHE A 36 0.26 -8.64 -7.38
CA PHE A 36 -0.89 -9.54 -7.33
C PHE A 36 -2.14 -8.67 -7.30
N ARG A 37 -3.04 -8.86 -8.27
CA ARG A 37 -4.21 -7.99 -8.46
C ARG A 37 -5.50 -8.82 -8.42
N GLY A 38 -6.58 -8.21 -7.92
CA GLY A 38 -7.89 -8.88 -7.85
C GLY A 38 -7.95 -10.01 -6.81
N ILE A 39 -7.14 -9.91 -5.76
CA ILE A 39 -7.16 -10.79 -4.59
C ILE A 39 -8.47 -10.56 -3.81
N SER A 40 -9.27 -11.60 -3.69
CA SER A 40 -10.49 -11.61 -2.86
C SER A 40 -10.23 -12.05 -1.42
N ASP A 41 -9.18 -12.83 -1.20
CA ASP A 41 -8.76 -13.34 0.10
C ASP A 41 -7.24 -13.24 0.23
N PHE A 42 -6.79 -12.53 1.26
CA PHE A 42 -5.38 -12.32 1.56
C PHE A 42 -4.81 -13.41 2.48
N ALA A 43 -5.60 -14.43 2.84
CA ALA A 43 -5.12 -15.58 3.58
C ALA A 43 -3.94 -16.26 2.86
N GLY A 44 -2.89 -16.57 3.61
CA GLY A 44 -1.67 -17.22 3.09
C GLY A 44 -0.59 -16.27 2.59
N PHE A 45 -0.89 -14.97 2.42
CA PHE A 45 0.14 -13.97 2.16
C PHE A 45 0.80 -13.53 3.46
N THR A 46 2.11 -13.75 3.57
CA THR A 46 2.89 -13.36 4.75
C THR A 46 4.06 -12.50 4.31
N VAL A 47 4.30 -11.40 5.02
CA VAL A 47 5.46 -10.55 4.80
C VAL A 47 6.48 -10.81 5.90
N ILE A 48 7.74 -11.00 5.51
CA ILE A 48 8.86 -11.13 6.43
C ILE A 48 9.99 -10.17 6.05
N LYS A 49 10.83 -9.83 7.02
CA LYS A 49 12.14 -9.21 6.79
C LYS A 49 13.14 -10.26 6.29
N GLU A 50 14.29 -9.81 5.78
CA GLU A 50 15.34 -10.73 5.30
C GLU A 50 15.94 -11.63 6.39
N ASP A 51 15.86 -11.21 7.67
CA ASP A 51 16.27 -12.03 8.82
C ASP A 51 15.25 -13.12 9.20
N GLY A 52 14.11 -13.18 8.52
CA GLY A 52 13.05 -14.15 8.76
C GLY A 52 11.95 -13.69 9.71
N GLU A 53 12.07 -12.51 10.33
CA GLU A 53 11.07 -11.97 11.24
C GLU A 53 9.80 -11.55 10.48
N GLY A 54 8.62 -11.89 11.00
CA GLY A 54 7.34 -11.41 10.46
C GLY A 54 7.22 -9.90 10.58
N CYS A 55 6.70 -9.24 9.55
CA CYS A 55 6.40 -7.81 9.60
C CYS A 55 5.14 -7.48 8.81
N ASP A 56 4.60 -6.30 9.06
CA ASP A 56 3.40 -5.83 8.37
C ASP A 56 3.71 -5.30 6.96
N PHE A 57 2.65 -5.25 6.14
CA PHE A 57 2.63 -4.54 4.88
C PHE A 57 2.96 -3.06 5.10
N ASP A 58 3.67 -2.48 4.14
CA ASP A 58 3.90 -1.04 4.11
C ASP A 58 2.59 -0.31 3.84
N THR A 59 2.41 0.81 4.53
CA THR A 59 1.36 1.76 4.20
C THR A 59 1.76 2.57 2.99
N LEU A 60 0.82 2.78 2.07
CA LEU A 60 0.99 3.76 1.00
C LEU A 60 0.99 5.15 1.66
N GLU A 61 2.14 5.81 1.69
CA GLU A 61 2.19 7.20 2.13
C GLU A 61 1.38 8.05 1.12
N PRO A 62 0.42 8.86 1.59
CA PRO A 62 -0.37 9.69 0.69
C PRO A 62 0.54 10.65 -0.06
N THR A 63 0.33 10.78 -1.37
CA THR A 63 1.11 11.72 -2.17
C THR A 63 0.72 13.16 -1.84
N ILE A 64 1.57 14.12 -2.21
CA ILE A 64 1.23 15.55 -2.10
C ILE A 64 -0.09 15.87 -2.84
N ALA A 65 -0.32 15.25 -3.99
CA ALA A 65 -1.54 15.43 -4.77
C ALA A 65 -2.79 14.89 -4.04
N ASP A 66 -2.67 13.75 -3.36
CA ASP A 66 -3.74 13.17 -2.55
C ASP A 66 -4.08 14.09 -1.37
N LEU A 67 -3.06 14.67 -0.74
CA LEU A 67 -3.22 15.61 0.36
C LEU A 67 -3.86 16.93 -0.11
N GLN A 68 -3.43 17.47 -1.26
CA GLN A 68 -4.02 18.68 -1.85
C GLN A 68 -5.49 18.47 -2.22
N THR A 69 -5.85 17.31 -2.76
CA THR A 69 -7.24 16.95 -3.07
C THR A 69 -8.10 16.89 -1.82
N GLN A 70 -7.57 16.30 -0.72
CA GLN A 70 -8.28 16.25 0.56
C GLN A 70 -8.49 17.64 1.16
N ILE A 71 -7.46 18.50 1.13
CA ILE A 71 -7.57 19.90 1.56
C ILE A 71 -8.68 20.59 0.76
N PHE A 72 -8.66 20.51 -0.57
CA PHE A 72 -9.67 21.15 -1.42
C PHE A 72 -11.11 20.71 -1.08
N LYS A 73 -11.34 19.41 -0.86
CA LYS A 73 -12.64 18.87 -0.46
C LYS A 73 -13.10 19.44 0.88
N LEU A 74 -12.22 19.46 1.88
CA LEU A 74 -12.51 20.01 3.21
C LEU A 74 -12.82 21.51 3.13
N THR A 75 -12.03 22.28 2.40
CA THR A 75 -12.28 23.73 2.23
C THR A 75 -13.63 23.99 1.56
N THR A 76 -13.98 23.20 0.53
CA THR A 76 -15.27 23.33 -0.17
C THR A 76 -16.46 22.99 0.74
N GLN A 77 -16.34 21.97 1.59
CA GLN A 77 -17.38 21.62 2.56
C GLN A 77 -17.56 22.69 3.64
N LEU A 78 -16.48 23.32 4.11
CA LEU A 78 -16.54 24.43 5.06
C LEU A 78 -17.22 25.67 4.45
N ILE A 79 -16.91 25.98 3.19
CA ILE A 79 -17.51 27.11 2.48
C ILE A 79 -19.01 26.88 2.22
N ASN A 80 -19.41 25.66 1.82
CA ASN A 80 -20.80 25.34 1.50
C ASN A 80 -21.65 24.95 2.72
N GLY A 81 -21.03 24.57 3.83
CA GLY A 81 -21.71 24.24 5.09
C GLY A 81 -21.94 25.42 6.03
N GLY A 82 -21.44 26.61 5.70
CA GLY A 82 -21.54 27.83 6.50
C GLY A 82 -22.77 28.72 6.21
N ALA A 83 -23.75 28.24 5.45
CA ALA A 83 -25.01 28.97 5.20
C ALA A 83 -26.12 28.44 6.13
N LEU A 84 -26.14 28.92 7.38
CA LEU A 84 -27.29 28.88 8.29
C LEU A 84 -27.51 30.27 8.89
#